data_AF-A0A2D0IXG9-F1
#
_entry.id   AF-A0A2D0IXG9-F1
#
_cell.length_a   1.000
_cell.length_b   1.000
_cell.length_c   1.000
_cell.angle_alpha   90.00
_cell.angle_beta   90.00
_cell.angle_gamma   90.00
#
_symmetry.space_group_name_H-M   'P 1'
#
loop_
_entity.id
_entity.type
_entity.pdbx_description
1 polymer ?
#
loop_
_entity_poly.entity_id
_entity_poly.type
_entity_poly.pdbx_seq_one_letter_code
_entity_poly.pdbx_strand_id
1 'polypeptide(L)'
;MQEGDLIMLDSLALSAAFPGKKSLERLFLGFLIVNTASTLCRDYPSEQWTGRQVSESLAYMVPTSAKNYPVYLSDTQLTVTLSADAFGLAVTSIVLARIAALNELNADACRFRELREYAKQHPENGLIESVMTSRFHEDFISPSLIENQNHNH
;
A
#
# COMPACT_ATOMS: atom_id res chain seq x y z
N MET A 1 27.51 -6.98 -10.12
CA MET A 1 26.15 -6.53 -10.46
C MET A 1 25.34 -7.80 -10.67
N GLN A 2 24.60 -8.26 -9.65
CA GLN A 2 23.77 -9.46 -9.75
C GLN A 2 22.39 -9.05 -10.29
N GLU A 3 21.95 -9.68 -11.37
CA GLU A 3 20.53 -9.80 -11.70
C GLU A 3 19.85 -10.51 -10.53
N GLY A 4 18.93 -9.85 -9.80
CA GLY A 4 18.26 -10.58 -8.71
C GLY A 4 17.25 -9.83 -7.83
N ASP A 5 17.45 -8.56 -7.51
CA ASP A 5 16.62 -7.90 -6.47
C ASP A 5 15.53 -7.00 -7.06
N LEU A 6 14.75 -7.52 -8.01
CA LEU A 6 13.54 -6.84 -8.46
C LEU A 6 12.35 -7.28 -7.61
N ILE A 7 11.58 -6.32 -7.12
CA ILE A 7 10.30 -6.61 -6.47
C ILE A 7 9.37 -7.22 -7.52
N MET A 8 9.02 -8.48 -7.31
CA MET A 8 8.06 -9.19 -8.16
C MET A 8 6.69 -9.19 -7.49
N LEU A 9 5.74 -8.51 -8.12
CA LEU A 9 4.33 -8.66 -7.79
C LEU A 9 3.72 -9.72 -8.70
N ASP A 10 3.02 -10.67 -8.12
CA ASP A 10 2.20 -11.59 -8.89
C ASP A 10 1.13 -10.79 -9.66
N SER A 11 1.21 -10.83 -11.00
CA SER A 11 0.33 -10.06 -11.89
C SER A 11 -1.13 -10.52 -11.81
N LEU A 12 -1.37 -11.81 -11.56
CA LEU A 12 -2.73 -12.35 -11.37
C LEU A 12 -3.27 -11.89 -10.01
N ALA A 13 -2.46 -11.99 -8.95
CA ALA A 13 -2.83 -11.49 -7.63
C ALA A 13 -3.12 -9.99 -7.65
N LEU A 14 -2.31 -9.20 -8.34
CA LEU A 14 -2.52 -7.76 -8.47
C LEU A 14 -3.81 -7.46 -9.24
N SER A 15 -4.13 -8.28 -10.25
CA SER A 15 -5.40 -8.19 -10.97
C SER A 15 -6.60 -8.58 -10.11
N ALA A 16 -6.42 -9.51 -9.16
CA ALA A 16 -7.47 -9.89 -8.21
C ALA A 16 -7.69 -8.81 -7.14
N ALA A 17 -6.62 -8.21 -6.61
CA ALA A 17 -6.69 -7.12 -5.64
C ALA A 17 -7.20 -5.80 -6.26
N PHE A 18 -6.88 -5.56 -7.53
CA PHE A 18 -7.27 -4.37 -8.29
C PHE A 18 -7.86 -4.75 -9.66
N PRO A 19 -9.08 -5.31 -9.71
CA PRO A 19 -9.66 -5.79 -10.95
C PRO A 19 -10.14 -4.65 -11.85
N GLY A 20 -10.23 -4.94 -13.16
CA GLY A 20 -10.63 -3.97 -14.17
C GLY A 20 -9.52 -3.00 -14.61
N LYS A 21 -8.30 -3.16 -14.08
CA LYS A 21 -7.14 -2.31 -14.40
C LYS A 21 -6.42 -2.81 -15.65
N LYS A 22 -6.10 -1.88 -16.56
CA LYS A 22 -5.28 -2.12 -17.76
C LYS A 22 -3.84 -2.45 -17.36
N SER A 23 -3.07 -3.01 -18.28
CA SER A 23 -1.68 -3.44 -18.01
C SER A 23 -0.79 -2.30 -17.50
N LEU A 24 -0.94 -1.09 -18.05
CA LEU A 24 -0.17 0.07 -17.59
C LEU A 24 -0.59 0.53 -16.19
N GLU A 25 -1.90 0.57 -15.91
CA GLU A 25 -2.42 0.88 -14.57
C GLU A 25 -1.93 -0.14 -13.54
N ARG A 26 -1.86 -1.42 -13.90
CA ARG A 26 -1.30 -2.49 -13.07
C ARG A 26 0.19 -2.28 -12.78
N LEU A 27 0.98 -1.81 -13.74
CA LEU A 27 2.39 -1.47 -13.49
C LEU A 27 2.50 -0.35 -12.43
N PHE A 28 1.70 0.70 -12.55
CA PHE A 28 1.66 1.78 -11.56
C PHE A 28 1.16 1.31 -10.19
N LEU A 29 0.17 0.41 -10.14
CA LEU A 29 -0.32 -0.19 -8.89
C LEU A 29 0.76 -1.00 -8.20
N GLY A 30 1.55 -1.75 -8.96
CA GLY A 30 2.72 -2.45 -8.43
C GLY A 30 3.69 -1.50 -7.76
N PHE A 31 4.02 -0.38 -8.43
CA PHE A 31 4.84 0.68 -7.84
C PHE A 31 4.21 1.29 -6.59
N LEU A 32 2.91 1.55 -6.58
CA LEU A 32 2.21 2.13 -5.43
C LEU A 32 2.21 1.19 -4.21
N ILE A 33 2.04 -0.12 -4.41
CA ILE A 33 2.13 -1.13 -3.34
C ILE A 33 3.52 -1.09 -2.72
N VAL A 34 4.55 -1.19 -3.55
CA VAL A 34 5.95 -1.17 -3.11
C VAL A 34 6.29 0.13 -2.39
N ASN A 35 5.98 1.26 -3.01
CA ASN A 35 6.30 2.57 -2.45
C ASN A 35 5.58 2.78 -1.11
N THR A 36 4.33 2.33 -1.00
CA THR A 36 3.58 2.38 0.27
C THR A 36 4.25 1.50 1.32
N ALA A 37 4.64 0.27 0.98
CA ALA A 37 5.35 -0.63 1.89
C ALA A 37 6.69 -0.05 2.37
N SER A 38 7.49 0.53 1.47
CA SER A 38 8.74 1.22 1.81
C SER A 38 8.53 2.49 2.64
N THR A 39 7.39 3.18 2.48
CA THR A 39 7.04 4.33 3.33
C THR A 39 6.71 3.87 4.75
N LEU A 40 6.04 2.72 4.89
CA LEU A 40 5.69 2.15 6.18
C LEU A 40 6.90 1.54 6.90
N CYS A 41 7.77 0.85 6.16
CA CYS A 41 8.93 0.13 6.68
C CYS A 41 10.21 0.74 6.08
N ARG A 42 10.99 1.47 6.89
CA ARG A 42 12.19 2.19 6.37
C ARG A 42 13.20 1.25 5.70
N ASP A 43 13.48 0.12 6.33
CA ASP A 43 14.42 -0.88 5.83
C ASP A 43 13.68 -2.00 5.08
N TYR A 44 12.72 -1.61 4.21
CA TYR A 44 11.92 -2.56 3.46
C TYR A 44 12.77 -3.28 2.40
N PRO A 45 12.87 -4.62 2.43
CA PRO A 45 13.67 -5.37 1.49
C PRO A 45 13.02 -5.38 0.10
N SER A 46 13.84 -5.59 -0.94
CA SER A 46 13.29 -6.02 -2.23
C SER A 46 12.74 -7.44 -2.07
N GLU A 47 11.45 -7.63 -2.32
CA GLU A 47 10.79 -8.91 -2.10
C GLU A 47 9.59 -9.18 -2.99
N GLN A 48 9.11 -10.43 -2.96
CA GLN A 48 7.94 -10.86 -3.70
C GLN A 48 6.63 -10.60 -2.94
N TRP A 49 5.59 -10.27 -3.68
CA TRP A 49 4.24 -10.12 -3.17
C TRP A 49 3.29 -11.12 -3.81
N THR A 50 2.47 -11.75 -2.98
CA THR A 50 1.48 -12.75 -3.39
C THR A 50 0.06 -12.31 -3.05
N GLY A 51 -0.92 -12.90 -3.72
CA GLY A 51 -2.33 -12.62 -3.48
C GLY A 51 -2.87 -13.45 -2.32
N ARG A 52 -3.68 -12.82 -1.48
CA ARG A 52 -4.51 -13.47 -0.49
C ARG A 52 -5.97 -13.22 -0.82
N GLN A 53 -6.70 -14.29 -1.10
CA GLN A 53 -8.14 -14.25 -1.38
C GLN A 53 -8.92 -14.29 -0.06
N VAL A 54 -9.88 -13.38 0.10
CA VAL A 54 -10.80 -13.34 1.25
C VAL A 54 -12.18 -13.90 0.86
N SER A 55 -12.69 -13.46 -0.29
CA SER A 55 -13.96 -13.90 -0.88
C SER A 55 -13.84 -13.89 -2.40
N GLU A 56 -14.86 -14.29 -3.15
CA GLU A 56 -14.83 -14.25 -4.62
C GLU A 56 -14.53 -12.86 -5.20
N SER A 57 -14.90 -11.79 -4.49
CA SER A 57 -14.76 -10.41 -4.95
C SER A 57 -13.67 -9.61 -4.22
N LEU A 58 -13.06 -10.18 -3.18
CA LEU A 58 -12.14 -9.48 -2.27
C LEU A 58 -10.81 -10.23 -2.15
N ALA A 59 -9.74 -9.54 -2.52
CA ALA A 59 -8.37 -10.02 -2.39
C ALA A 59 -7.44 -8.86 -2.03
N TYR A 60 -6.27 -9.18 -1.46
CA TYR A 60 -5.22 -8.21 -1.16
C TYR A 60 -3.84 -8.81 -1.38
N MET A 61 -2.82 -7.94 -1.40
CA MET A 61 -1.42 -8.34 -1.61
C MET A 61 -0.71 -8.52 -0.26
N VAL A 62 0.14 -9.55 -0.15
CA VAL A 62 0.89 -9.89 1.05
C VAL A 62 2.38 -10.10 0.70
N PRO A 63 3.31 -9.45 1.40
CA PRO A 63 4.75 -9.68 1.22
C PRO A 63 5.15 -11.05 1.78
N THR A 64 6.27 -11.60 1.32
CA THR A 64 6.62 -13.02 1.54
C THR A 64 7.95 -13.26 2.24
N SER A 65 8.83 -12.26 2.28
CA SER A 65 10.20 -12.44 2.77
C SER A 65 10.30 -12.51 4.29
N ALA A 66 9.47 -11.76 5.02
CA ALA A 66 9.50 -11.71 6.48
C ALA A 66 8.17 -12.11 7.10
N LYS A 67 8.23 -12.64 8.33
CA LYS A 67 7.00 -12.94 9.11
C LYS A 67 6.37 -11.68 9.69
N ASN A 68 7.20 -10.69 10.01
CA ASN A 68 6.80 -9.45 10.66
C ASN A 68 7.55 -8.26 10.04
N TYR A 69 6.88 -7.12 10.00
CA TYR A 69 7.38 -5.87 9.43
C TYR A 69 7.29 -4.75 10.46
N PRO A 70 8.40 -4.03 10.74
CA PRO A 70 8.36 -2.83 11.54
C PRO A 70 7.72 -1.69 10.74
N VAL A 71 6.64 -1.12 11.27
CA VAL A 71 5.89 -0.01 10.67
C VAL A 71 6.07 1.25 11.49
N TYR A 72 6.57 2.30 10.86
CA TYR A 72 6.73 3.61 11.47
C TYR A 72 5.45 4.44 11.35
N LEU A 73 4.88 4.84 12.47
CA LEU A 73 3.69 5.69 12.56
C LEU A 73 4.13 7.14 12.78
N SER A 74 4.10 7.95 11.72
CA SER A 74 4.57 9.34 11.76
C SER A 74 3.86 10.20 12.80
N ASP A 75 2.56 9.99 13.00
CA ASP A 75 1.75 10.78 13.94
C ASP A 75 2.15 10.59 15.40
N THR A 76 2.68 9.41 15.74
CA THR A 76 3.06 9.05 17.11
C THR A 76 4.58 8.91 17.29
N GLN A 77 5.34 8.95 16.20
CA GLN A 77 6.77 8.65 16.15
C GLN A 77 7.13 7.27 16.73
N LEU A 78 6.16 6.34 16.76
CA LEU A 78 6.35 4.99 17.26
C LEU A 78 6.54 4.01 16.11
N THR A 79 7.31 2.97 16.37
CA THR A 79 7.41 1.81 15.48
C THR A 79 6.56 0.69 16.07
N VAL A 80 5.56 0.23 15.33
CA VAL A 80 4.76 -0.95 15.66
C VAL A 80 5.21 -2.13 14.80
N THR A 81 4.94 -3.35 15.23
CA THR A 81 5.24 -4.54 14.43
C THR A 81 3.94 -5.13 13.94
N LEU A 82 3.82 -5.34 12.63
CA LEU A 82 2.72 -6.06 12.01
C LEU A 82 3.20 -7.41 11.50
N SER A 83 2.36 -8.43 11.53
CA SER A 83 2.60 -9.63 10.71
C SER A 83 2.60 -9.30 9.22
N ALA A 84 3.19 -10.16 8.39
CA ALA A 84 3.15 -10.03 6.94
C ALA A 84 1.72 -9.86 6.41
N ASP A 85 0.77 -10.59 7.00
CA ASP A 85 -0.63 -10.53 6.63
C ASP A 85 -1.25 -9.17 6.94
N ALA A 86 -1.10 -8.71 8.18
CA ALA A 86 -1.60 -7.41 8.62
C ALA A 86 -0.94 -6.26 7.84
N PHE A 87 0.36 -6.37 7.57
CA PHE A 87 1.10 -5.40 6.78
C PHE A 87 0.59 -5.33 5.34
N GLY A 88 0.42 -6.48 4.68
CA GLY A 88 -0.12 -6.55 3.33
C GLY A 88 -1.54 -6.00 3.22
N LEU A 89 -2.38 -6.33 4.21
CA LEU A 89 -3.74 -5.81 4.31
C LEU A 89 -3.76 -4.29 4.49
N ALA A 90 -2.90 -3.73 5.35
CA ALA A 90 -2.77 -2.29 5.55
C ALA A 90 -2.29 -1.58 4.27
N VAL A 91 -1.22 -2.07 3.65
CA VAL A 91 -0.65 -1.51 2.42
C VAL A 91 -1.67 -1.50 1.28
N THR A 92 -2.33 -2.63 1.05
CA THR A 92 -3.35 -2.74 -0.01
C THR A 92 -4.51 -1.78 0.25
N SER A 93 -4.97 -1.68 1.50
CA SER A 93 -6.06 -0.78 1.90
C SER A 93 -5.69 0.69 1.69
N ILE A 94 -4.47 1.10 2.04
CA ILE A 94 -3.97 2.47 1.82
C ILE A 94 -3.94 2.80 0.32
N VAL A 95 -3.46 1.88 -0.52
CA VAL A 95 -3.43 2.08 -1.97
C VAL A 95 -4.84 2.21 -2.55
N LEU A 96 -5.80 1.37 -2.12
CA LEU A 96 -7.19 1.50 -2.53
C LEU A 96 -7.81 2.83 -2.07
N ALA A 97 -7.53 3.28 -0.85
CA ALA A 97 -8.00 4.58 -0.35
C ALA A 97 -7.46 5.74 -1.20
N ARG A 98 -6.17 5.70 -1.56
CA ARG A 98 -5.55 6.69 -2.45
C ARG A 98 -6.22 6.73 -3.83
N ILE A 99 -6.49 5.56 -4.42
CA ILE A 99 -7.17 5.49 -5.73
C ILE A 99 -8.62 5.96 -5.62
N ALA A 100 -9.33 5.58 -4.55
CA ALA A 100 -10.70 6.00 -4.29
C ALA A 100 -10.82 7.52 -4.12
N ALA A 101 -9.85 8.16 -3.48
CA ALA A 101 -9.80 9.61 -3.31
C ALA A 101 -9.66 10.37 -4.65
N LEU A 102 -9.11 9.73 -5.68
CA LEU A 102 -8.98 10.33 -7.02
C LEU A 102 -10.25 10.18 -7.86
N ASN A 103 -11.18 9.29 -7.52
CA ASN A 103 -12.43 9.07 -8.25
C ASN A 103 -13.50 8.39 -7.36
N GLU A 104 -14.42 9.18 -6.80
CA GLU A 104 -15.35 8.73 -5.75
C GLU A 104 -16.45 7.75 -6.20
N LEU A 105 -16.73 7.63 -7.51
CA LEU A 105 -17.74 6.70 -8.07
C LEU A 105 -17.18 5.29 -8.34
N ASN A 106 -15.98 4.99 -7.84
CA ASN A 106 -15.17 3.88 -8.31
C ASN A 106 -15.34 2.61 -7.44
N ALA A 107 -15.37 1.44 -8.10
CA ALA A 107 -15.40 0.13 -7.46
C ALA A 107 -14.27 -0.08 -6.42
N ASP A 108 -13.18 0.68 -6.53
CA ASP A 108 -12.07 0.67 -5.57
C ASP A 108 -12.46 1.26 -4.20
N ALA A 109 -13.38 2.22 -4.14
CA ALA A 109 -13.91 2.76 -2.87
C ALA A 109 -14.75 1.72 -2.12
N CYS A 110 -15.55 0.94 -2.86
CA CYS A 110 -16.27 -0.20 -2.31
C CYS A 110 -15.31 -1.25 -1.76
N ARG A 111 -14.26 -1.62 -2.53
CA ARG A 111 -13.23 -2.57 -2.08
C ARG A 111 -12.47 -2.09 -0.86
N PHE A 112 -12.10 -0.81 -0.80
CA PHE A 112 -11.48 -0.25 0.39
C PHE A 112 -12.38 -0.43 1.62
N ARG A 113 -13.68 -0.12 1.50
CA ARG A 113 -14.63 -0.31 2.59
C ARG A 113 -14.73 -1.78 3.00
N GLU A 114 -14.83 -2.70 2.05
CA GLU A 114 -14.88 -4.15 2.30
C GLU A 114 -13.61 -4.66 2.99
N LEU A 115 -12.41 -4.27 2.53
CA LEU A 115 -11.15 -4.64 3.18
C LEU A 115 -11.02 -4.03 4.57
N ARG A 116 -11.51 -2.80 4.78
CA ARG A 116 -11.53 -2.17 6.10
C ARG A 116 -12.44 -2.93 7.07
N GLU A 117 -13.62 -3.37 6.62
CA GLU A 117 -14.51 -4.20 7.44
C GLU A 117 -13.89 -5.58 7.73
N TYR A 118 -13.23 -6.19 6.75
CA TYR A 118 -12.46 -7.42 6.96
C TYR A 118 -11.33 -7.22 7.98
N ALA A 119 -10.58 -6.10 7.89
CA ALA A 119 -9.49 -5.78 8.80
C ALA A 119 -9.93 -5.66 10.27
N LYS A 120 -11.17 -5.26 10.55
CA LYS A 120 -11.72 -5.23 11.92
C LYS A 120 -11.81 -6.61 12.56
N GLN A 121 -11.90 -7.67 11.76
CA GLN A 121 -11.96 -9.05 12.23
C GLN A 121 -10.56 -9.65 12.44
N HIS A 122 -9.52 -8.97 11.96
CA HIS A 122 -8.15 -9.42 12.09
C HIS A 122 -7.66 -9.35 13.55
N PRO A 123 -6.85 -10.31 14.05
CA PRO A 123 -6.30 -10.26 15.42
C PRO A 123 -5.50 -8.98 15.71
N GLU A 124 -4.88 -8.40 14.68
CA GLU A 124 -4.09 -7.15 14.76
C GLU A 124 -4.89 -5.90 14.36
N ASN A 125 -6.24 -5.94 14.41
CA ASN A 125 -7.11 -4.85 13.91
C ASN A 125 -6.72 -3.45 14.42
N GLY A 126 -6.41 -3.31 15.71
CA GLY A 126 -6.08 -2.00 16.29
C GLY A 126 -4.79 -1.42 15.71
N LEU A 127 -3.81 -2.26 15.40
CA LEU A 127 -2.57 -1.83 14.75
C LEU A 127 -2.80 -1.49 13.27
N ILE A 128 -3.58 -2.32 12.56
CA ILE A 128 -3.93 -2.08 11.16
C ILE A 128 -4.70 -0.75 11.03
N GLU A 129 -5.68 -0.49 11.90
CA GLU A 129 -6.42 0.77 11.92
C GLU A 129 -5.50 1.96 12.20
N SER A 130 -4.64 1.86 13.22
CA SER A 130 -3.66 2.91 13.54
C SER A 130 -2.79 3.26 12.34
N VAL A 131 -2.32 2.25 11.60
CA VAL A 131 -1.53 2.43 10.37
C VAL A 131 -2.37 3.10 9.29
N MET A 132 -3.56 2.59 8.99
CA MET A 132 -4.42 3.16 7.93
C MET A 132 -4.85 4.61 8.20
N THR A 133 -4.97 5.02 9.47
CA THR A 133 -5.32 6.40 9.85
C THR A 133 -4.12 7.32 10.00
N SER A 134 -2.89 6.77 10.04
CA SER A 134 -1.68 7.58 10.19
C SER A 134 -1.55 8.52 9.01
N ARG A 135 -1.24 9.79 9.26
CA ARG A 135 -0.84 10.70 8.19
C ARG A 135 0.54 10.29 7.71
N PHE A 136 0.59 9.62 6.57
CA PHE A 136 1.84 9.47 5.86
C PHE A 136 2.22 10.83 5.31
N HIS A 137 3.42 11.30 5.66
CA HIS A 137 3.95 12.54 5.16
C HIS A 137 4.07 12.39 3.63
N GLU A 138 3.11 12.93 2.89
CA GLU A 138 3.21 13.05 1.44
C GLU A 138 4.20 14.20 1.15
N ASP A 139 5.49 13.95 1.37
CA ASP A 139 6.59 14.74 0.78
C ASP A 139 6.65 14.49 -0.74
N PHE A 140 5.53 14.61 -1.44
CA PHE A 140 5.50 14.43 -2.89
C PHE A 140 5.86 15.69 -3.66
N ILE A 141 6.06 16.82 -2.98
CA ILE A 141 6.60 18.04 -3.58
C ILE A 141 7.65 18.62 -2.65
N SER A 142 8.93 18.54 -3.03
CA SER A 142 9.95 19.39 -2.39
C SER A 142 9.51 20.86 -2.53
N PRO A 143 9.56 21.69 -1.48
CA PRO A 143 9.25 23.12 -1.56
C PRO A 143 10.01 23.84 -2.69
N SER A 144 11.20 23.34 -3.03
CA SER A 144 12.02 23.80 -4.15
C SER A 144 11.38 23.67 -5.54
N LEU A 145 10.37 22.80 -5.71
CA LEU A 145 9.59 22.68 -6.94
C LEU A 145 8.44 23.69 -7.02
N ILE A 146 8.06 24.30 -5.89
CA ILE A 146 7.02 25.33 -5.80
C ILE A 146 7.62 26.74 -6.03
N GLU A 147 8.89 26.96 -5.66
CA GLU A 147 9.53 28.28 -5.73
C GLU A 147 10.01 28.71 -7.13
N ASN A 148 10.06 27.83 -8.12
CA ASN A 148 10.63 28.15 -9.45
C ASN A 148 9.64 28.75 -10.48
N GLN A 149 8.40 29.12 -10.09
CA GLN A 149 7.46 29.75 -11.02
C GLN A 149 7.29 31.28 -10.87
N ASN A 150 8.04 31.95 -9.99
CA ASN A 150 7.87 33.39 -9.75
C ASN A 150 9.11 34.25 -10.05
N HIS A 151 9.82 34.00 -11.15
CA HIS A 151 10.78 34.98 -11.69
C HIS A 151 10.67 35.08 -13.22
N ASN A 152 9.66 35.82 -13.69
CA ASN A 152 9.73 36.53 -14.96
C ASN A 152 9.62 38.03 -14.66
N HIS A 153 10.75 38.72 -14.72
CA HIS A 153 10.84 40.16 -14.90
C HIS A 153 11.73 40.44 -16.10
#